data_AF-A0A183CCD1-F1
#
_entry.id   AF-A0A183CCD1-F1
#
_cell.length_a   1.000
_cell.length_b   1.000
_cell.length_c   1.000
_cell.angle_alpha   90.00
_cell.angle_beta   90.00
_cell.angle_gamma   90.00
#
_symmetry.space_group_name_H-M   'P 1'
#
loop_
_entity.id
_entity.type
_entity.pdbx_description
1 polymer ?
#
loop_
_entity_poly.entity_id
_entity_poly.type
_entity_poly.pdbx_seq_one_letter_code
_entity_poly.pdbx_strand_id
1 'polypeptide(L)'
;MVQKLHPCTLHYSFFPFSDVIVVRLVVLKHERAGPDVSNRAQETLQQFCQWQHMLNDRNDDALNHHDVAILLTRHDICRATNKCDTLGLAELGTMCDGRKSCAIIEDNGLSAAFTIAHELGHVFNIPHDDERKCAEFMPLNKHSYHIMAPTLEYNTNPWSWSSCSSAMLLRFLDHQRAQTQCLFDKPTERRYYEKMFETPAPGAVYTVSQQCKFVFGAAAEICPYMPT
;
A
#
# COMPACT_ATOMS: atom_id res chain seq x y z
N MET A 1 -6.20 -8.65 1.06
CA MET A 1 -5.70 -8.93 2.43
C MET A 1 -4.33 -9.55 2.30
N VAL A 2 -3.39 -9.09 3.11
CA VAL A 2 -1.96 -9.37 2.96
C VAL A 2 -1.43 -9.79 4.33
N GLN A 3 -0.66 -10.89 4.40
CA GLN A 3 -0.15 -11.47 5.66
C GLN A 3 1.38 -11.35 5.77
N LYS A 4 2.06 -10.65 4.84
CA LYS A 4 3.51 -10.40 4.86
C LYS A 4 3.86 -9.33 3.76
N LEU A 5 5.08 -8.72 3.63
CA LEU A 5 5.51 -7.73 2.55
C LEU A 5 6.93 -7.87 1.87
N HIS A 6 7.11 -8.09 0.53
CA HIS A 6 8.33 -8.35 -0.31
C HIS A 6 8.41 -7.29 -1.44
N PRO A 7 9.60 -7.00 -1.98
CA PRO A 7 9.85 -5.88 -2.84
C PRO A 7 9.19 -6.08 -4.22
N CYS A 8 8.45 -5.07 -4.68
CA CYS A 8 8.61 -4.62 -6.05
C CYS A 8 10.13 -4.53 -6.28
N THR A 9 10.70 -5.18 -7.29
CA THR A 9 12.15 -5.30 -7.56
C THR A 9 12.97 -4.04 -7.26
N LEU A 10 13.41 -3.90 -6.01
CA LEU A 10 14.06 -2.72 -5.50
C LEU A 10 15.20 -3.09 -4.58
N HIS A 11 16.37 -2.65 -5.01
CA HIS A 11 17.68 -2.74 -4.40
C HIS A 11 17.76 -3.49 -3.06
N TYR A 12 18.57 -4.54 -3.11
CA TYR A 12 18.91 -5.60 -2.14
C TYR A 12 19.17 -5.24 -0.65
N SER A 13 18.87 -4.03 -0.18
CA SER A 13 19.36 -3.51 1.11
C SER A 13 18.29 -3.18 2.14
N PHE A 14 17.00 -3.20 1.81
CA PHE A 14 15.98 -2.57 2.67
C PHE A 14 15.10 -3.55 3.48
N PHE A 15 14.69 -4.67 2.88
CA PHE A 15 13.79 -5.66 3.50
C PHE A 15 14.43 -7.05 3.56
N PRO A 16 15.39 -7.33 4.45
CA PRO A 16 15.92 -8.68 4.57
C PRO A 16 14.92 -9.69 5.18
N PHE A 17 13.75 -9.26 5.69
CA PHE A 17 12.91 -10.11 6.55
C PHE A 17 11.39 -10.17 6.27
N SER A 18 10.85 -9.49 5.27
CA SER A 18 9.41 -9.59 4.96
C SER A 18 9.18 -9.95 3.48
N ASP A 19 8.18 -10.80 3.20
CA ASP A 19 7.75 -11.21 1.84
C ASP A 19 6.27 -10.85 1.60
N VAL A 20 5.75 -10.31 0.48
CA VAL A 20 4.35 -9.89 0.33
C VAL A 20 3.65 -11.18 0.08
N ILE A 21 2.75 -11.56 0.97
CA ILE A 21 1.96 -12.75 0.73
C ILE A 21 0.50 -12.35 0.78
N VAL A 22 -0.10 -12.34 -0.41
CA VAL A 22 -1.54 -12.26 -0.55
C VAL A 22 -2.11 -13.61 -0.15
N VAL A 23 -2.82 -13.66 0.97
CA VAL A 23 -3.46 -14.87 1.48
C VAL A 23 -4.94 -14.93 1.14
N ARG A 24 -5.56 -13.75 0.96
CA ARG A 24 -6.98 -13.64 0.63
C ARG A 24 -7.27 -12.46 -0.28
N LEU A 25 -7.98 -12.77 -1.36
CA LEU A 25 -8.52 -11.82 -2.33
C LEU A 25 -10.06 -11.92 -2.30
N VAL A 26 -10.72 -10.83 -1.95
CA VAL A 26 -12.18 -10.73 -1.91
C VAL A 26 -12.62 -9.72 -2.97
N VAL A 27 -13.45 -10.16 -3.91
CA VAL A 27 -14.03 -9.29 -4.95
C VAL A 27 -15.49 -9.06 -4.63
N LEU A 28 -15.83 -7.82 -4.30
CA LEU A 28 -17.19 -7.42 -3.97
C LEU A 28 -17.94 -7.07 -5.26
N LYS A 29 -18.99 -7.82 -5.57
CA LYS A 29 -19.81 -7.62 -6.79
C LYS A 29 -20.91 -6.58 -6.61
N HIS A 30 -21.24 -6.24 -5.36
CA HIS A 30 -22.31 -5.32 -5.00
C HIS A 30 -21.83 -4.43 -3.86
N GLU A 31 -22.12 -3.13 -3.93
CA GLU A 31 -21.68 -2.14 -2.93
C GLU A 31 -22.12 -2.50 -1.50
N ARG A 32 -23.34 -3.04 -1.35
CA ARG A 32 -23.89 -3.44 -0.04
C ARG A 32 -23.22 -4.67 0.60
N ALA A 33 -22.36 -5.37 -0.13
CA ALA A 33 -21.63 -6.53 0.40
C ALA A 33 -20.33 -6.12 1.13
N GLY A 34 -19.91 -4.87 0.97
CA GLY A 34 -18.64 -4.34 1.48
C GLY A 34 -18.79 -3.32 2.61
N PRO A 35 -17.68 -2.67 2.98
CA PRO A 35 -17.75 -1.41 3.73
C PRO A 35 -18.44 -0.32 2.91
N ASP A 36 -18.98 0.67 3.59
CA ASP A 36 -19.42 1.89 2.91
C ASP A 36 -18.21 2.69 2.40
N VAL A 37 -18.27 3.11 1.15
CA VAL A 37 -17.19 3.83 0.46
C VAL A 37 -17.74 5.16 0.00
N SER A 38 -17.16 6.24 0.54
CA SER A 38 -17.51 7.61 0.20
C SER A 38 -16.28 8.40 -0.28
N ASN A 39 -16.50 9.63 -0.70
CA ASN A 39 -15.42 10.56 -1.03
C ASN A 39 -14.63 11.04 0.20
N ARG A 40 -15.06 10.71 1.41
CA ARG A 40 -14.34 11.09 2.64
C ARG A 40 -13.38 9.98 3.02
N ALA A 41 -12.11 10.14 2.68
CA ALA A 41 -11.09 9.11 2.88
C ALA A 41 -11.05 8.56 4.31
N GLN A 42 -11.13 9.45 5.33
CA GLN A 42 -11.13 9.04 6.74
C GLN A 42 -12.34 8.15 7.11
N GLU A 43 -13.52 8.47 6.58
CA GLU A 43 -14.75 7.72 6.85
C GLU A 43 -14.70 6.35 6.16
N THR A 44 -14.28 6.33 4.90
CA THR A 44 -14.05 5.09 4.13
C THR A 44 -13.03 4.18 4.83
N LEU A 45 -11.92 4.73 5.34
CA LEU A 45 -10.93 3.96 6.10
C LEU A 45 -11.56 3.36 7.34
N GLN A 46 -12.27 4.16 8.15
CA GLN A 46 -12.93 3.67 9.36
C GLN A 46 -13.92 2.52 9.07
N GLN A 47 -14.77 2.68 8.05
CA GLN A 47 -15.74 1.65 7.65
C GLN A 47 -15.04 0.38 7.17
N PHE A 48 -13.99 0.51 6.36
CA PHE A 48 -13.22 -0.63 5.88
C PHE A 48 -12.49 -1.36 7.01
N CYS A 49 -11.86 -0.64 7.92
CA CYS A 49 -11.17 -1.19 9.09
C CYS A 49 -12.11 -1.96 10.01
N GLN A 50 -13.35 -1.48 10.19
CA GLN A 50 -14.38 -2.21 10.92
C GLN A 50 -14.84 -3.47 10.16
N TRP A 51 -15.09 -3.35 8.85
CA TRP A 51 -15.54 -4.45 8.02
C TRP A 51 -14.51 -5.58 7.94
N GLN A 52 -13.23 -5.25 7.68
CA GLN A 52 -12.17 -6.25 7.60
C GLN A 52 -11.97 -6.97 8.94
N HIS A 53 -12.11 -6.26 10.07
CA HIS A 53 -11.96 -6.83 11.40
C HIS A 53 -13.03 -7.89 11.69
N MET A 54 -14.26 -7.67 11.21
CA MET A 54 -15.35 -8.65 11.36
C MET A 54 -15.14 -9.92 10.52
N LEU A 55 -14.33 -9.85 9.46
CA LEU A 55 -14.03 -10.96 8.57
C LEU A 55 -12.70 -11.67 8.88
N ASN A 56 -11.90 -11.09 9.79
CA ASN A 56 -10.59 -11.59 10.16
C ASN A 56 -10.73 -12.61 11.30
N ASP A 57 -10.15 -13.78 11.13
CA ASP A 57 -10.11 -14.77 12.20
C ASP A 57 -9.21 -14.26 13.34
N ARG A 58 -9.62 -14.45 14.60
CA ARG A 58 -8.81 -13.99 15.75
C ARG A 58 -7.57 -14.83 16.00
N ASN A 59 -7.60 -16.09 15.58
CA ASN A 59 -6.47 -17.00 15.68
C ASN A 59 -5.57 -16.77 14.48
N ASP A 60 -4.31 -16.42 14.73
CA ASP A 60 -3.31 -16.13 13.69
C ASP A 60 -3.07 -17.34 12.77
N ASP A 61 -3.12 -18.55 13.35
CA ASP A 61 -2.95 -19.80 12.60
C ASP A 61 -4.17 -20.20 11.74
N ALA A 62 -5.25 -19.40 11.76
CA ALA A 62 -6.46 -19.72 10.99
C ALA A 62 -6.34 -19.32 9.52
N LEU A 63 -6.98 -20.10 8.65
CA LEU A 63 -6.88 -19.92 7.20
C LEU A 63 -7.35 -18.55 6.69
N ASN A 64 -8.32 -17.91 7.36
CA ASN A 64 -8.79 -16.58 6.95
C ASN A 64 -8.15 -15.43 7.74
N HIS A 65 -7.12 -15.71 8.54
CA HIS A 65 -6.36 -14.67 9.22
C HIS A 65 -5.58 -13.82 8.20
N HIS A 66 -5.44 -12.53 8.49
CA HIS A 66 -4.51 -11.63 7.80
C HIS A 66 -3.99 -10.57 8.77
N ASP A 67 -2.73 -10.18 8.58
CA ASP A 67 -2.11 -9.13 9.41
C ASP A 67 -2.61 -7.74 9.02
N VAL A 68 -2.75 -7.50 7.71
CA VAL A 68 -3.16 -6.21 7.16
C VAL A 68 -4.19 -6.37 6.03
N ALA A 69 -5.21 -5.51 6.04
CA ALA A 69 -6.22 -5.46 5.00
C ALA A 69 -6.02 -4.26 4.06
N ILE A 70 -6.29 -4.43 2.78
CA ILE A 70 -6.18 -3.36 1.78
C ILE A 70 -7.46 -3.33 0.97
N LEU A 71 -8.08 -2.15 0.90
CA LEU A 71 -9.22 -1.88 0.02
C LEU A 71 -8.71 -1.16 -1.23
N LEU A 72 -9.01 -1.71 -2.39
CA LEU A 72 -8.85 -1.03 -3.67
C LEU A 72 -10.21 -0.56 -4.14
N THR A 73 -10.33 0.72 -4.45
CA THR A 73 -11.58 1.33 -4.94
C THR A 73 -11.32 2.22 -6.14
N ARG A 74 -12.29 2.29 -7.06
CA ARG A 74 -12.31 3.27 -8.17
C ARG A 74 -13.06 4.56 -7.81
N HIS A 75 -13.57 4.64 -6.59
CA HIS A 75 -14.23 5.82 -6.06
C HIS A 75 -13.18 6.87 -5.68
N ASP A 76 -13.36 8.10 -6.13
CA ASP A 76 -12.48 9.24 -5.83
C ASP A 76 -12.54 9.56 -4.33
N ILE A 77 -11.39 9.44 -3.64
CA ILE A 77 -11.29 9.69 -2.20
C ILE A 77 -10.54 11.00 -1.91
N CYS A 78 -11.06 11.77 -0.97
CA CYS A 78 -10.56 13.10 -0.66
C CYS A 78 -10.23 13.21 0.84
N ARG A 79 -9.06 13.79 1.15
CA ARG A 79 -8.68 14.09 2.55
C ARG A 79 -9.53 15.20 3.16
N ALA A 80 -10.02 16.11 2.34
CA ALA A 80 -10.87 17.22 2.74
C ALA A 80 -11.74 17.68 1.56
N THR A 81 -12.74 18.51 1.84
CA THR A 81 -13.57 19.13 0.80
C THR A 81 -12.70 19.82 -0.26
N ASN A 82 -12.88 19.45 -1.53
CA ASN A 82 -12.11 19.94 -2.67
C ASN A 82 -10.59 19.65 -2.64
N LYS A 83 -10.13 18.72 -1.81
CA LYS A 83 -8.74 18.23 -1.78
C LYS A 83 -8.72 16.72 -2.02
N CYS A 84 -8.87 16.37 -3.30
CA CYS A 84 -8.90 14.99 -3.80
C CYS A 84 -7.58 14.62 -4.49
N ASP A 85 -6.48 15.18 -4.00
CA ASP A 85 -5.12 14.83 -4.39
C ASP A 85 -4.60 13.58 -3.66
N THR A 86 -5.44 12.95 -2.85
CA THR A 86 -5.10 11.83 -1.98
C THR A 86 -5.44 10.52 -2.68
N LEU A 87 -4.43 9.69 -2.93
CA LEU A 87 -4.63 8.39 -3.58
C LEU A 87 -4.76 7.22 -2.59
N GLY A 88 -4.48 7.45 -1.32
CA GLY A 88 -4.52 6.42 -0.29
C GLY A 88 -4.56 7.00 1.12
N LEU A 89 -4.90 6.16 2.08
CA LEU A 89 -4.86 6.50 3.50
C LEU A 89 -4.69 5.25 4.37
N ALA A 90 -3.80 5.35 5.36
CA ALA A 90 -3.62 4.38 6.43
C ALA A 90 -3.27 5.06 7.77
N GLU A 91 -3.49 4.35 8.88
CA GLU A 91 -3.05 4.81 10.20
C GLU A 91 -1.59 4.37 10.49
N LEU A 92 -0.79 5.28 11.03
CA LEU A 92 0.62 5.04 11.36
C LEU A 92 0.80 3.97 12.45
N GLY A 93 1.66 2.99 12.19
CA GLY A 93 2.13 2.02 13.18
C GLY A 93 1.06 1.09 13.73
N THR A 94 0.13 0.70 12.86
CA THR A 94 -1.03 -0.13 13.19
C THR A 94 -0.87 -1.59 12.75
N MET A 95 0.32 -1.99 12.30
CA MET A 95 0.61 -3.40 11.99
C MET A 95 0.28 -4.30 13.20
N CYS A 96 -0.38 -5.43 12.93
CA CYS A 96 -0.94 -6.35 13.94
C CYS A 96 -2.01 -5.79 14.89
N ASP A 97 -2.44 -4.53 14.74
CA ASP A 97 -3.67 -4.07 15.39
C ASP A 97 -4.87 -4.58 14.57
N GLY A 98 -5.52 -5.65 15.04
CA GLY A 98 -6.61 -6.27 14.29
C GLY A 98 -7.78 -5.34 13.93
N ARG A 99 -7.92 -4.17 14.59
CA ARG A 99 -8.97 -3.18 14.27
C ARG A 99 -8.49 -2.08 13.33
N LYS A 100 -7.18 -1.85 13.25
CA LYS A 100 -6.59 -0.68 12.59
C LYS A 100 -5.54 -1.00 11.52
N SER A 101 -5.13 -2.26 11.39
CA SER A 101 -4.20 -2.71 10.35
C SER A 101 -4.92 -2.80 9.00
N CYS A 102 -5.10 -1.63 8.39
CA CYS A 102 -5.87 -1.46 7.18
C CYS A 102 -5.41 -0.23 6.41
N ALA A 103 -5.52 -0.30 5.09
CA ALA A 103 -5.28 0.81 4.19
C ALA A 103 -6.35 0.87 3.10
N ILE A 104 -6.67 2.08 2.63
CA ILE A 104 -7.52 2.30 1.47
C ILE A 104 -6.68 2.91 0.35
N ILE A 105 -6.93 2.48 -0.88
CA ILE A 105 -6.21 2.92 -2.08
C ILE A 105 -7.23 3.21 -3.18
N GLU A 106 -7.12 4.39 -3.76
CA GLU A 106 -7.73 4.75 -5.04
C GLU A 106 -6.94 4.11 -6.17
N ASP A 107 -7.62 3.27 -6.95
CA ASP A 107 -7.04 2.60 -8.11
C ASP A 107 -6.91 3.57 -9.28
N ASN A 108 -5.68 4.03 -9.51
CA ASN A 108 -5.27 4.83 -10.65
C ASN A 108 -4.48 4.02 -11.69
N GLY A 109 -4.75 2.72 -11.81
CA GLY A 109 -4.05 1.83 -12.74
C GLY A 109 -2.81 1.19 -12.13
N LEU A 110 -1.79 0.90 -12.95
CA LEU A 110 -0.59 0.18 -12.46
C LEU A 110 0.18 0.95 -11.38
N SER A 111 0.09 2.28 -11.36
CA SER A 111 0.70 3.13 -10.34
C SER A 111 0.10 2.94 -8.94
N ALA A 112 -1.10 2.34 -8.82
CA ALA A 112 -1.70 2.04 -7.52
C ALA A 112 -0.81 1.12 -6.68
N ALA A 113 0.08 0.34 -7.30
CA ALA A 113 1.10 -0.44 -6.60
C ALA A 113 2.04 0.41 -5.74
N PHE A 114 2.39 1.63 -6.19
CA PHE A 114 3.22 2.56 -5.41
C PHE A 114 2.44 3.13 -4.23
N THR A 115 1.16 3.47 -4.43
CA THR A 115 0.28 3.90 -3.35
C THR A 115 0.10 2.80 -2.31
N ILE A 116 -0.10 1.55 -2.73
CA ILE A 116 -0.13 0.40 -1.82
C ILE A 116 1.15 0.32 -0.99
N ALA A 117 2.33 0.44 -1.62
CA ALA A 117 3.59 0.41 -0.91
C ALA A 117 3.72 1.57 0.10
N HIS A 118 3.33 2.78 -0.30
CA HIS A 118 3.32 3.97 0.55
C HIS A 118 2.44 3.79 1.79
N GLU A 119 1.18 3.39 1.60
CA GLU A 119 0.25 3.20 2.72
C GLU A 119 0.67 2.06 3.65
N LEU A 120 1.26 1.00 3.10
CA LEU A 120 1.85 -0.06 3.92
C LEU A 120 3.08 0.42 4.71
N GLY A 121 3.85 1.36 4.17
CA GLY A 121 4.88 2.08 4.91
C GLY A 121 4.32 2.77 6.15
N HIS A 122 3.19 3.47 6.02
CA HIS A 122 2.50 4.06 7.18
C HIS A 122 2.06 3.01 8.19
N VAL A 123 1.48 1.88 7.76
CA VAL A 123 1.10 0.78 8.67
C VAL A 123 2.33 0.26 9.46
N PHE A 124 3.52 0.27 8.85
CA PHE A 124 4.81 -0.01 9.49
C PHE A 124 5.45 1.15 10.28
N ASN A 125 4.66 2.18 10.58
CA ASN A 125 5.08 3.36 11.34
C ASN A 125 6.16 4.22 10.63
N ILE A 126 6.23 4.17 9.30
CA ILE A 126 7.15 5.00 8.53
C ILE A 126 6.45 6.34 8.21
N PRO A 127 6.97 7.50 8.66
CA PRO A 127 6.43 8.82 8.33
C PRO A 127 6.82 9.25 6.91
N HIS A 128 6.31 10.41 6.47
CA HIS A 128 6.78 11.00 5.22
C HIS A 128 8.24 11.46 5.31
N ASP A 129 8.95 11.41 4.18
CA ASP A 129 10.39 11.73 4.09
C ASP A 129 10.73 13.19 4.47
N ASP A 130 9.77 14.11 4.37
CA ASP A 130 9.92 15.52 4.72
C ASP A 130 9.57 15.84 6.20
N GLU A 131 9.10 14.84 6.96
CA GLU A 131 8.80 15.03 8.37
C GLU A 131 10.07 15.18 9.22
N ARG A 132 9.99 15.98 10.29
CA ARG A 132 11.11 16.22 11.23
C ARG A 132 11.71 14.94 11.81
N LYS A 133 10.92 13.88 11.95
CA LYS A 133 11.39 12.57 12.42
C LYS A 133 12.46 11.97 11.50
N CYS A 134 12.45 12.31 10.22
CA CYS A 134 13.43 11.86 9.23
C CYS A 134 14.73 12.65 9.21
N ALA A 135 14.77 13.81 9.88
CA ALA A 135 15.95 14.69 9.88
C ALA A 135 17.21 14.05 10.50
N GLU A 136 17.03 13.02 11.34
CA GLU A 136 18.12 12.24 11.93
C GLU A 136 18.83 11.33 10.91
N PHE A 137 18.14 10.94 9.83
CA PHE A 137 18.56 9.87 8.93
C PHE A 137 18.87 10.33 7.50
N MET A 138 18.32 11.47 7.11
CA MET A 138 18.53 12.06 5.81
C MET A 138 18.35 13.57 5.87
N PRO A 139 19.00 14.34 4.98
CA PRO A 139 18.67 15.74 4.80
C PRO A 139 17.20 15.88 4.39
N LEU A 140 16.46 16.78 5.05
CA LEU A 140 15.11 17.16 4.64
C LEU A 140 15.18 18.08 3.42
N ASN A 141 15.62 17.54 2.28
CA ASN A 141 15.64 18.26 1.01
C ASN A 141 14.47 17.80 0.12
N LYS A 142 13.91 18.73 -0.65
CA LYS A 142 12.74 18.45 -1.51
C LYS A 142 13.08 17.84 -2.87
N HIS A 143 14.32 17.36 -3.04
CA HIS A 143 14.86 17.05 -4.36
C HIS A 143 15.15 15.55 -4.58
N SER A 144 15.11 14.73 -3.53
CA SER A 144 15.32 13.28 -3.62
C SER A 144 14.29 12.54 -2.77
N TYR A 145 13.06 12.47 -3.28
CA TYR A 145 11.98 11.75 -2.63
C TYR A 145 11.93 10.28 -3.03
N HIS A 146 11.48 9.44 -2.11
CA HIS A 146 11.37 7.99 -2.24
C HIS A 146 9.89 7.56 -2.13
N ILE A 147 9.60 6.28 -1.93
CA ILE A 147 8.21 5.78 -1.75
C ILE A 147 7.42 6.61 -0.72
N MET A 148 8.06 7.09 0.35
CA MET A 148 7.41 7.88 1.41
C MET A 148 7.38 9.39 1.15
N ALA A 149 7.50 9.81 -0.11
CA ALA A 149 7.21 11.18 -0.52
C ALA A 149 5.78 11.57 -0.16
N PRO A 150 5.51 12.78 0.39
CA PRO A 150 4.15 13.24 0.63
C PRO A 150 3.36 13.49 -0.67
N THR A 151 4.08 13.70 -1.78
CA THR A 151 3.54 13.96 -3.12
C THR A 151 4.32 13.16 -4.17
N LEU A 152 3.61 12.56 -5.14
CA LEU A 152 4.23 11.92 -6.30
C LEU A 152 4.62 13.00 -7.32
N GLU A 153 5.88 13.42 -7.27
CA GLU A 153 6.47 14.40 -8.19
C GLU A 153 7.43 13.74 -9.20
N TYR A 154 7.77 14.44 -10.29
CA TYR A 154 8.66 13.94 -11.35
C TYR A 154 10.03 13.45 -10.83
N ASN A 155 10.55 14.06 -9.77
CA ASN A 155 11.82 13.71 -9.13
C ASN A 155 11.69 12.66 -8.02
N THR A 156 10.50 12.07 -7.85
CA THR A 156 10.30 10.97 -6.92
C THR A 156 10.93 9.72 -7.53
N ASN A 157 11.61 8.94 -6.70
CA ASN A 157 12.03 7.59 -7.03
C ASN A 157 11.01 6.65 -6.38
N PRO A 158 9.80 6.45 -6.96
CA PRO A 158 8.73 5.65 -6.35
C PRO A 158 9.09 4.18 -6.26
N TRP A 159 10.24 3.81 -6.81
CA TRP A 159 10.80 2.51 -6.63
C TRP A 159 11.65 2.47 -5.33
N SER A 160 12.53 3.42 -5.02
CA SER A 160 13.38 3.26 -3.82
C SER A 160 12.71 3.70 -2.51
N TRP A 161 13.21 3.16 -1.41
CA TRP A 161 12.93 3.65 -0.06
C TRP A 161 14.10 4.52 0.43
N SER A 162 13.81 5.51 1.28
CA SER A 162 14.81 6.42 1.82
C SER A 162 15.58 5.81 3.00
N SER A 163 16.73 6.42 3.38
CA SER A 163 17.43 6.07 4.61
C SER A 163 16.56 6.25 5.87
N CYS A 164 15.68 7.27 5.87
CA CYS A 164 14.71 7.44 6.95
C CYS A 164 13.75 6.25 7.02
N SER A 165 13.20 5.86 5.88
CA SER A 165 12.26 4.74 5.80
C SER A 165 12.88 3.46 6.40
N SER A 166 14.16 3.18 6.09
CA SER A 166 14.86 1.99 6.60
C SER A 166 14.97 2.03 8.11
N ALA A 167 15.42 3.17 8.63
CA ALA A 167 15.67 3.34 10.04
C ALA A 167 14.39 3.30 10.86
N MET A 168 13.29 3.86 10.33
CA MET A 168 11.98 3.84 10.98
C MET A 168 11.39 2.42 11.03
N LEU A 169 11.49 1.67 9.93
CA LEU A 169 11.06 0.26 9.90
C LEU A 169 11.84 -0.58 10.92
N LEU A 170 13.17 -0.47 10.92
CA LEU A 170 14.01 -1.19 11.89
C LEU A 170 13.64 -0.81 13.33
N ARG A 171 13.48 0.49 13.60
CA ARG A 171 13.04 0.97 14.93
C ARG A 171 11.69 0.36 15.31
N PHE A 172 10.73 0.30 14.39
CA PHE A 172 9.42 -0.28 14.66
C PHE A 172 9.51 -1.78 14.97
N LEU A 173 10.23 -2.56 14.15
CA LEU A 173 10.40 -4.00 14.34
C LEU A 173 11.18 -4.35 15.61
N ASP A 174 12.22 -3.58 15.97
CA ASP A 174 13.07 -3.85 17.14
C ASP A 174 12.44 -3.36 18.45
N HIS A 175 11.94 -2.13 18.49
CA HIS A 175 11.42 -1.53 19.73
C HIS A 175 9.97 -1.91 20.03
N GLN A 176 9.20 -2.34 19.04
CA GLN A 176 7.78 -2.72 19.20
C GLN A 176 7.57 -4.21 18.91
N ARG A 177 8.53 -5.09 19.22
CA ARG A 177 8.42 -6.54 18.97
C ARG A 177 7.15 -7.20 19.47
N ALA A 178 6.62 -6.74 20.61
CA ALA A 178 5.35 -7.26 21.14
C ALA A 178 4.15 -6.86 20.27
N GLN A 179 4.21 -5.71 19.60
CA GLN A 179 3.19 -5.22 18.68
C GLN A 179 3.37 -5.77 17.26
N THR A 180 4.57 -6.23 16.88
CA THR A 180 4.83 -6.77 15.53
C THR A 180 4.86 -8.30 15.49
N GLN A 181 4.35 -8.95 16.53
CA GLN A 181 4.51 -10.39 16.72
C GLN A 181 3.81 -11.24 15.65
N CYS A 182 2.71 -10.74 15.07
CA CYS A 182 1.95 -11.39 14.00
C CYS A 182 2.71 -11.53 12.68
N LEU A 183 3.90 -10.92 12.53
CA LEU A 183 4.65 -10.97 11.27
C LEU A 183 5.66 -12.12 11.21
N PHE A 184 5.86 -12.83 12.32
CA PHE A 184 6.97 -13.78 12.49
C PHE A 184 6.57 -15.24 12.33
N ASP A 185 5.28 -15.52 12.16
CA ASP A 185 4.77 -16.82 11.76
C ASP A 185 4.89 -17.02 10.23
N LYS A 186 4.32 -18.12 9.72
CA LYS A 186 4.25 -18.39 8.30
C LYS A 186 2.78 -18.53 7.93
N PRO A 187 2.34 -17.94 6.81
CA PRO A 187 0.96 -18.08 6.40
C PRO A 187 0.61 -19.55 6.17
N THR A 188 -0.57 -19.94 6.61
CA THR A 188 -1.09 -21.32 6.50
C THR A 188 -1.13 -21.79 5.05
N GLU A 189 -1.48 -20.90 4.12
CA GLU A 189 -1.51 -21.16 2.69
C GLU A 189 -0.88 -19.99 1.90
N ARG A 190 -0.22 -20.32 0.78
CA ARG A 190 0.40 -19.36 -0.14
C ARG A 190 -0.27 -19.35 -1.52
N ARG A 191 -1.61 -19.36 -1.55
CA ARG A 191 -2.42 -19.60 -2.75
C ARG A 191 -2.05 -18.74 -3.97
N TYR A 192 -1.64 -17.49 -3.76
CA TYR A 192 -1.30 -16.54 -4.83
C TYR A 192 0.20 -16.31 -4.98
N TYR A 193 1.03 -16.97 -4.18
CA TYR A 193 2.47 -16.69 -4.10
C TYR A 193 3.18 -16.96 -5.42
N GLU A 194 2.98 -18.14 -6.02
CA GLU A 194 3.63 -18.50 -7.28
C GLU A 194 3.28 -17.51 -8.42
N LYS A 195 2.02 -17.06 -8.45
CA LYS A 195 1.54 -16.08 -9.45
C LYS A 195 2.22 -14.72 -9.35
N MET A 196 2.74 -14.34 -8.18
CA MET A 196 3.48 -13.08 -8.03
C MET A 196 4.87 -13.12 -8.66
N PHE A 197 5.40 -14.32 -8.94
CA PHE A 197 6.69 -14.51 -9.61
C PHE A 197 6.53 -14.97 -11.06
N GLU A 198 5.30 -15.07 -11.56
CA GLU A 198 5.06 -15.31 -12.98
C GLU A 198 5.59 -14.13 -13.79
N THR A 199 6.55 -14.42 -14.66
CA THR A 199 7.02 -13.50 -15.69
C THR A 199 6.01 -13.55 -16.85
N PRO A 200 5.68 -12.41 -17.47
CA PRO A 200 6.51 -11.22 -17.64
C PRO A 200 6.11 -10.02 -16.75
N ALA A 201 7.02 -9.04 -16.64
CA ALA A 201 6.76 -7.79 -15.91
C ALA A 201 5.49 -7.07 -16.43
N PRO A 202 4.78 -6.27 -15.60
CA PRO A 202 3.51 -5.67 -15.99
C PRO A 202 3.55 -4.86 -17.30
N GLY A 203 4.66 -4.18 -17.60
CA GLY A 203 4.81 -3.43 -18.86
C GLY A 203 4.94 -4.29 -20.11
N ALA A 204 5.26 -5.58 -19.97
CA ALA A 204 5.25 -6.56 -21.07
C ALA A 204 3.89 -7.29 -21.17
N VAL A 205 3.10 -7.32 -20.09
CA VAL A 205 1.73 -7.87 -20.09
C VAL A 205 0.72 -6.84 -20.60
N TYR A 206 0.88 -5.57 -20.20
CA TYR A 206 -0.05 -4.49 -20.50
C TYR A 206 0.62 -3.43 -21.37
N THR A 207 0.11 -3.27 -22.59
CA THR A 207 0.53 -2.23 -23.54
C THR A 207 0.29 -0.81 -22.98
N VAL A 208 0.99 0.18 -23.54
CA VAL A 208 0.80 1.60 -23.18
C VAL A 208 -0.66 2.02 -23.31
N SER A 209 -1.37 1.57 -24.36
CA SER A 209 -2.79 1.88 -24.55
C SER A 209 -3.68 1.30 -23.43
N GLN A 210 -3.40 0.07 -22.98
CA GLN A 210 -4.12 -0.52 -21.85
C GLN A 210 -3.84 0.25 -20.56
N GLN A 211 -2.60 0.64 -20.32
CA GLN A 211 -2.22 1.44 -19.15
C GLN A 211 -2.93 2.80 -19.15
N CYS A 212 -3.03 3.50 -20.29
CA CYS A 212 -3.84 4.72 -20.40
C CYS A 212 -5.31 4.47 -20.02
N LYS A 213 -5.89 3.35 -20.49
CA LYS A 213 -7.28 2.99 -20.17
C LYS A 213 -7.49 2.65 -18.70
N PHE A 214 -6.49 2.08 -18.03
CA PHE A 214 -6.53 1.83 -16.60
C PHE A 214 -6.52 3.11 -15.77
N VAL A 215 -5.94 4.21 -16.27
CA VAL A 215 -5.89 5.49 -15.56
C VAL A 215 -7.14 6.32 -15.88
N PHE A 216 -7.46 6.48 -17.17
CA PHE A 216 -8.42 7.48 -17.66
C PHE A 216 -9.75 6.88 -18.18
N GLY A 217 -9.90 5.56 -18.14
CA GLY A 217 -11.10 4.85 -18.58
C GLY A 217 -11.02 4.30 -20.01
N ALA A 218 -12.02 3.50 -20.39
CA ALA A 218 -11.98 2.68 -21.61
C ALA A 218 -11.85 3.46 -22.93
N ALA A 219 -12.29 4.72 -22.95
CA ALA A 219 -12.21 5.62 -24.12
C ALA A 219 -10.85 6.30 -24.29
N ALA A 220 -9.92 6.12 -23.34
CA ALA A 220 -8.61 6.76 -23.40
C ALA A 220 -7.69 6.13 -24.46
N GLU A 221 -6.89 6.99 -25.08
CA GLU A 221 -5.92 6.63 -26.11
C GLU A 221 -4.56 7.27 -25.83
N ILE A 222 -3.53 6.81 -26.54
CA ILE A 222 -2.19 7.35 -26.43
C ILE A 222 -2.17 8.73 -27.09
N CYS A 223 -1.66 9.74 -26.38
CA CYS A 223 -1.48 11.08 -26.95
C CYS A 223 -0.54 11.01 -28.17
N PRO A 224 -0.98 11.46 -29.36
CA PRO A 224 -0.17 11.38 -30.58
C PRO A 224 1.04 12.32 -30.57
N TYR A 225 1.06 13.29 -29.65
CA TYR A 225 2.15 14.24 -29.45
C TYR A 225 2.41 14.40 -27.95
N MET A 226 3.63 14.07 -27.51
CA MET A 226 4.16 14.54 -26.22
C MET A 226 5.04 15.75 -26.53
N PRO A 227 4.70 16.97 -26.06
CA PRO A 227 5.60 18.11 -26.17
C PRO A 227 6.89 17.83 -25.40
N THR A 228 8.03 18.02 -26.07
CA THR A 228 9.36 18.05 -25.45
C THR A 228 9.58 19.31 -24.64
#